data_AF-A0A950KGE3-F1
#
_entry.id   AF-A0A950KGE3-F1
#
_cell.length_a   1.000
_cell.length_b   1.000
_cell.length_c   1.000
_cell.angle_alpha   90.00
_cell.angle_beta   90.00
_cell.angle_gamma   90.00
#
_symmetry.space_group_name_H-M   'P 1'
#
loop_
_entity.id
_entity.type
_entity.pdbx_description
1 polymer ?
#
loop_
_entity_poly.entity_id
_entity_poly.type
_entity_poly.pdbx_seq_one_letter_code
_entity_poly.pdbx_strand_id
1 'polypeptide(L)'
;MAKDFKPTVEALRQMTEKAKAGRLAAADEQAGASSFRDLVLGGGKSLAAALELLTELPWYIPVNGTVEAWAQLTPPRKRSFLAALRLLQTEVALRMRLSIARGLFKVDPESTLKLIVSTLGEMHKSGNLQGRDRSAVTNVLIGKTKPWLFQLDLSKLKAADAKLIAVCALEACTAASPPAAFSVIEWAKPFAEVSGLNEEARSELAKGLAKWAGRWQKQIAKLDLPDDVRAQVGGVKGAQAQPAAPEPAPTPPAAVPAPSINPDAPAPVEPQAPASPGKMSRPAVPRHAARPAPAQKTPQKPAVKENLAISELLRQVEHRFEQVKGELHAARQQLRNLTPMNGSGGGTSPAHSSELHKLRQENSRLTEEVQQLRSTLDDLAADRFDVAISRRADTEQPDNDPISQYQSLLTLKLREEIMRFQALNRENHLDGLPLLLENVINVLEAHGIDLSNIQPPPAPAKRRY
;
A
#
# COMPACT_ATOMS: atom_id res chain seq x y z
N MET A 1 -2.40 -10.40 40.49
CA MET A 1 -1.44 -11.48 40.18
C MET A 1 -0.63 -11.06 38.96
N ALA A 2 0.71 -11.13 39.02
CA ALA A 2 1.54 -10.84 37.86
C ALA A 2 1.37 -11.98 36.84
N LYS A 3 0.98 -11.67 35.58
CA LYS A 3 0.95 -12.67 34.52
C LYS A 3 2.38 -13.12 34.23
N ASP A 4 2.61 -14.42 34.16
CA ASP A 4 3.90 -14.97 33.69
C ASP A 4 3.93 -14.89 32.16
N PHE A 5 4.87 -14.09 31.63
CA PHE A 5 5.03 -13.85 30.19
C PHE A 5 6.11 -14.73 29.55
N LYS A 6 6.82 -15.56 30.33
CA LYS A 6 7.81 -16.52 29.82
C LYS A 6 7.28 -17.40 28.67
N PRO A 7 6.07 -18.00 28.74
CA PRO A 7 5.58 -18.83 27.64
C PRO A 7 5.33 -18.03 26.35
N THR A 8 4.88 -16.77 26.47
CA THR A 8 4.66 -15.88 25.33
C THR A 8 5.97 -15.49 24.65
N VAL A 9 7.01 -15.20 25.44
CA VAL A 9 8.36 -14.89 24.93
C VAL A 9 8.94 -16.10 24.20
N GLU A 10 8.80 -17.30 24.77
CA GLU A 10 9.30 -18.53 24.15
C GLU A 10 8.57 -18.86 22.83
N ALA A 11 7.25 -18.66 22.78
CA ALA A 11 6.48 -18.83 21.55
C ALA A 11 6.96 -17.88 20.43
N LEU A 12 7.29 -16.62 20.75
CA LEU A 12 7.84 -15.67 19.78
C LEU A 12 9.25 -16.05 19.29
N ARG A 13 10.09 -16.63 20.16
CA ARG A 13 11.40 -17.18 19.75
C ARG A 13 11.23 -18.36 18.79
N GLN A 14 10.29 -19.26 19.07
CA GLN A 14 10.00 -20.36 18.16
C GLN A 14 9.49 -19.86 16.79
N MET A 15 8.69 -18.79 16.77
CA MET A 15 8.27 -18.16 15.51
C MET A 15 9.44 -17.53 14.76
N THR A 16 10.43 -16.99 15.47
CA THR A 16 11.66 -16.48 14.87
C THR A 16 12.42 -17.60 14.16
N GLU A 17 12.60 -18.75 14.82
CA GLU A 17 13.25 -19.91 14.19
C GLU A 17 12.48 -20.43 12.97
N LYS A 18 11.15 -20.49 13.05
CA LYS A 18 10.30 -20.84 11.89
C LYS A 18 10.45 -19.83 10.74
N ALA A 19 10.53 -18.54 11.05
CA ALA A 19 10.68 -17.49 10.04
C ALA A 19 12.04 -17.52 9.35
N LYS A 20 13.09 -18.04 10.01
CA LYS A 20 14.39 -18.29 9.37
C LYS A 20 14.30 -19.38 8.30
N ALA A 21 13.39 -20.35 8.47
CA ALA A 21 13.18 -21.44 7.51
C ALA A 21 12.30 -21.03 6.30
N GLY A 22 11.60 -19.89 6.37
CA GLY A 22 10.78 -19.41 5.28
C GLY A 22 9.70 -18.41 5.73
N ARG A 23 8.83 -18.05 4.80
CA ARG A 23 7.70 -17.17 5.12
C ARG A 23 6.72 -17.89 6.05
N LEU A 24 6.35 -17.22 7.15
CA LEU A 24 5.34 -17.73 8.09
C LEU A 24 3.96 -17.82 7.42
N ALA A 25 3.15 -18.79 7.88
CA ALA A 25 1.75 -18.84 7.50
C ALA A 25 0.98 -17.68 8.13
N ALA A 26 -0.06 -17.17 7.46
CA ALA A 26 -0.83 -16.02 7.95
C ALA A 26 -1.39 -16.22 9.38
N ALA A 27 -1.74 -17.46 9.74
CA ALA A 27 -2.17 -17.79 11.09
C ALA A 27 -1.04 -17.63 12.13
N ASP A 28 0.18 -18.04 11.79
CA ASP A 28 1.36 -17.85 12.65
C ASP A 28 1.75 -16.37 12.74
N GLU A 29 1.65 -15.62 11.63
CA GLU A 29 1.87 -14.17 11.63
C GLU A 29 0.90 -13.46 12.60
N GLN A 30 -0.39 -13.81 12.55
CA GLN A 30 -1.42 -13.22 13.43
C GLN A 30 -1.24 -13.66 14.90
N ALA A 31 -0.88 -14.92 15.14
CA ALA A 31 -0.59 -15.42 16.48
C ALA A 31 0.64 -14.73 17.09
N GLY A 32 1.66 -14.49 16.28
CA GLY A 32 2.85 -13.72 16.66
C GLY A 32 2.51 -12.26 16.97
N ALA A 33 1.75 -11.60 16.10
CA ALA A 33 1.30 -10.23 16.32
C ALA A 33 0.48 -10.10 17.62
N SER A 34 -0.42 -11.06 17.88
CA SER A 34 -1.22 -11.10 19.11
C SER A 34 -0.35 -11.32 20.35
N SER A 35 0.64 -12.21 20.27
CA SER A 35 1.59 -12.47 21.37
C SER A 35 2.44 -11.23 21.67
N PHE A 36 2.93 -10.55 20.62
CA PHE A 36 3.69 -9.31 20.76
C PHE A 36 2.83 -8.20 21.36
N ARG A 37 1.59 -8.04 20.88
CA ARG A 37 0.60 -7.11 21.43
C ARG A 37 0.43 -7.30 22.93
N ASP A 38 0.23 -8.53 23.39
CA ASP A 38 0.00 -8.82 24.80
C ASP A 38 1.22 -8.47 25.67
N LEU A 39 2.45 -8.64 25.16
CA LEU A 39 3.67 -8.18 25.84
C LEU A 39 3.75 -6.65 25.94
N VAL A 40 3.38 -5.93 24.88
CA VAL A 40 3.31 -4.46 24.85
C VAL A 40 2.27 -3.94 25.86
N LEU A 41 1.10 -4.58 25.93
CA LEU A 41 0.04 -4.23 26.88
C LEU A 41 0.42 -4.54 28.34
N GLY A 42 1.26 -5.54 28.57
CA GLY A 42 1.80 -5.87 29.89
C GLY A 42 2.69 -4.77 30.47
N GLY A 43 3.50 -4.09 29.64
CA GLY A 43 4.43 -3.04 30.08
C GLY A 43 5.58 -3.55 30.96
N GLY A 44 6.41 -2.63 31.47
CA GLY A 44 7.49 -2.98 32.41
C GLY A 44 8.43 -4.08 31.90
N LYS A 45 8.56 -5.19 32.65
CA LYS A 45 9.42 -6.32 32.29
C LYS A 45 8.96 -7.05 31.02
N SER A 46 7.66 -7.15 30.75
CA SER A 46 7.18 -7.82 29.53
C SER A 46 7.50 -7.00 28.29
N LEU A 47 7.43 -5.67 28.41
CA LEU A 47 7.84 -4.76 27.35
C LEU A 47 9.35 -4.89 27.09
N ALA A 48 10.18 -4.92 28.13
CA ALA A 48 11.63 -5.13 27.95
C ALA A 48 11.93 -6.42 27.18
N ALA A 49 11.28 -7.54 27.55
CA ALA A 49 11.41 -8.80 26.83
C ALA A 49 10.92 -8.72 25.37
N ALA A 50 9.83 -8.00 25.09
CA ALA A 50 9.38 -7.77 23.72
C ALA A 50 10.38 -6.96 22.88
N LEU A 51 11.04 -5.98 23.50
CA LEU A 51 12.04 -5.14 22.84
C LEU A 51 13.33 -5.89 22.52
N GLU A 52 13.73 -6.86 23.35
CA GLU A 52 14.86 -7.76 23.05
C GLU A 52 14.59 -8.59 21.78
N LEU A 53 13.36 -9.06 21.58
CA LEU A 53 12.97 -9.85 20.40
C LEU A 53 12.75 -9.02 19.13
N LEU A 54 12.68 -7.71 19.25
CA LEU A 54 12.26 -6.80 18.17
C LEU A 54 13.20 -6.84 16.96
N THR A 55 14.48 -7.14 17.17
CA THR A 55 15.48 -7.27 16.10
C THR A 55 15.52 -8.66 15.46
N GLU A 56 14.94 -9.66 16.11
CA GLU A 56 14.95 -11.05 15.65
C GLU A 56 13.67 -11.40 14.89
N LEU A 57 12.54 -10.82 15.30
CA LEU A 57 11.23 -11.08 14.70
C LEU A 57 11.12 -10.48 13.29
N PRO A 58 10.41 -11.15 12.37
CA PRO A 58 9.98 -10.55 11.11
C PRO A 58 9.20 -9.27 11.35
N TRP A 59 9.55 -8.20 10.62
CA TRP A 59 9.08 -6.83 10.89
C TRP A 59 7.56 -6.66 11.01
N TYR A 60 6.76 -7.46 10.30
CA TYR A 60 5.31 -7.35 10.33
C TYR A 60 4.70 -7.77 11.68
N ILE A 61 5.34 -8.68 12.44
CA ILE A 61 4.87 -9.11 13.76
C ILE A 61 4.89 -7.95 14.77
N PRO A 62 6.04 -7.31 15.07
CA PRO A 62 6.08 -6.21 16.03
C PRO A 62 5.31 -4.99 15.54
N VAL A 63 5.27 -4.73 14.22
CA VAL A 63 4.47 -3.61 13.67
C VAL A 63 2.98 -3.84 13.91
N ASN A 64 2.43 -4.98 13.48
CA ASN A 64 1.00 -5.26 13.63
C ASN A 64 0.61 -5.37 15.11
N GLY A 65 1.42 -6.07 15.92
CA GLY A 65 1.19 -6.18 17.35
C GLY A 65 1.21 -4.83 18.08
N THR A 66 2.13 -3.93 17.69
CA THR A 66 2.16 -2.56 18.24
C THR A 66 0.94 -1.75 17.83
N VAL A 67 0.52 -1.82 16.57
CA VAL A 67 -0.65 -1.09 16.07
C VAL A 67 -1.93 -1.55 16.77
N GLU A 68 -2.13 -2.87 16.92
CA GLU A 68 -3.27 -3.42 17.67
C GLU A 68 -3.24 -3.04 19.15
N ALA A 69 -2.06 -3.01 19.78
CA ALA A 69 -1.91 -2.61 21.17
C ALA A 69 -2.20 -1.10 21.35
N TRP A 70 -1.91 -0.28 20.33
CA TRP A 70 -1.83 1.17 20.47
C TRP A 70 -3.12 1.81 20.98
N ALA A 71 -4.27 1.33 20.52
CA ALA A 71 -5.58 1.85 20.94
C ALA A 71 -5.89 1.55 22.41
N GLN A 72 -5.28 0.51 22.98
CA GLN A 72 -5.50 0.06 24.36
C GLN A 72 -4.46 0.64 25.34
N LEU A 73 -3.37 1.25 24.84
CA LEU A 73 -2.35 1.86 25.69
C LEU A 73 -2.81 3.22 26.21
N THR A 74 -2.66 3.44 27.52
CA THR A 74 -2.84 4.77 28.13
C THR A 74 -1.71 5.71 27.68
N PRO A 75 -1.91 7.05 27.66
CA PRO A 75 -0.88 8.00 27.24
C PRO A 75 0.47 7.87 27.98
N PRO A 76 0.53 7.60 29.30
CA PRO A 76 1.79 7.30 29.98
C PRO A 76 2.49 6.04 29.45
N ARG A 77 1.72 4.98 29.13
CA ARG A 77 2.28 3.74 28.57
C ARG A 77 2.79 3.93 27.15
N LYS A 78 2.09 4.70 26.31
CA LYS A 78 2.57 5.09 24.97
C LYS A 78 3.91 5.83 25.06
N ARG A 79 4.02 6.81 25.97
CA ARG A 79 5.28 7.54 26.21
C ARG A 79 6.39 6.60 26.69
N SER A 80 6.09 5.70 27.62
CA SER A 80 7.05 4.71 28.11
C SER A 80 7.54 3.76 27.01
N PHE A 81 6.64 3.29 26.15
CA PHE A 81 6.96 2.46 24.99
C PHE A 81 7.89 3.18 24.01
N LEU A 82 7.56 4.42 23.63
CA LEU A 82 8.39 5.23 22.74
C LEU A 82 9.77 5.54 23.35
N ALA A 83 9.83 5.79 24.66
CA ALA A 83 11.09 5.98 25.37
C ALA A 83 11.95 4.71 25.38
N ALA A 84 11.33 3.54 25.56
CA ALA A 84 12.04 2.27 25.57
C ALA A 84 12.55 1.89 24.15
N LEU A 85 11.79 2.19 23.09
CA LEU A 85 12.26 2.02 21.71
C LEU A 85 13.52 2.85 21.39
N ARG A 86 13.67 4.04 21.98
CA ARG A 86 14.85 4.90 21.78
C ARG A 86 16.15 4.30 22.31
N LEU A 87 16.06 3.37 23.26
CA LEU A 87 17.23 2.69 23.80
C LEU A 87 17.81 1.67 22.80
N LEU A 88 17.03 1.28 21.79
CA LEU A 88 17.47 0.37 20.74
C LEU A 88 18.14 1.16 19.61
N GLN A 89 19.47 1.09 19.57
CA GLN A 89 20.32 1.82 18.63
C GLN A 89 20.93 0.95 17.53
N THR A 90 20.65 -0.35 17.52
CA THR A 90 21.14 -1.22 16.44
C THR A 90 20.48 -0.84 15.11
N GLU A 91 21.18 -1.06 14.00
CA GLU A 91 20.68 -0.79 12.66
C GLU A 91 19.29 -1.41 12.40
N VAL A 92 19.12 -2.67 12.80
CA VAL A 92 17.85 -3.40 12.67
C VAL A 92 16.75 -2.75 13.51
N ALA A 93 17.09 -2.27 14.72
CA ALA A 93 16.14 -1.58 15.57
C ALA A 93 15.75 -0.21 15.01
N LEU A 94 16.67 0.56 14.43
CA LEU A 94 16.35 1.84 13.78
C LEU A 94 15.39 1.63 12.61
N ARG A 95 15.66 0.63 11.76
CA ARG A 95 14.71 0.22 10.70
C ARG A 95 13.36 -0.19 11.26
N MET A 96 13.33 -0.94 12.36
CA MET A 96 12.08 -1.36 12.99
C MET A 96 11.31 -0.18 13.57
N ARG A 97 11.99 0.79 14.19
CA ARG A 97 11.37 2.03 14.70
C ARG A 97 10.66 2.80 13.59
N LEU A 98 11.31 2.97 12.43
CA LEU A 98 10.67 3.57 11.25
C LEU A 98 9.46 2.74 10.77
N SER A 99 9.56 1.41 10.84
CA SER A 99 8.49 0.51 10.40
C SER A 99 7.27 0.55 11.33
N ILE A 100 7.51 0.62 12.65
CA ILE A 100 6.48 0.84 13.67
C ILE A 100 5.84 2.21 13.48
N ALA A 101 6.64 3.26 13.27
CA ALA A 101 6.13 4.60 13.01
C ALA A 101 5.19 4.60 11.79
N ARG A 102 5.60 3.95 10.70
CA ARG A 102 4.76 3.78 9.50
C ARG A 102 3.45 3.05 9.80
N GLY A 103 3.47 2.01 10.62
CA GLY A 103 2.25 1.31 11.05
C GLY A 103 1.32 2.18 11.89
N LEU A 104 1.89 3.00 12.79
CA LEU A 104 1.15 3.87 13.70
C LEU A 104 0.53 5.09 13.02
N PHE A 105 1.00 5.49 11.83
CA PHE A 105 0.55 6.72 11.16
C PHE A 105 -0.98 6.85 11.05
N LYS A 106 -1.68 5.75 10.78
CA LYS A 106 -3.15 5.76 10.62
C LYS A 106 -3.91 5.98 11.93
N VAL A 107 -3.31 5.61 13.06
CA VAL A 107 -3.97 5.64 14.39
C VAL A 107 -3.48 6.80 15.26
N ASP A 108 -2.22 7.21 15.10
CA ASP A 108 -1.58 8.27 15.88
C ASP A 108 -0.47 8.96 15.06
N PRO A 109 -0.85 9.91 14.18
CA PRO A 109 0.10 10.64 13.34
C PRO A 109 1.13 11.43 14.15
N GLU A 110 0.75 11.98 15.31
CA GLU A 110 1.65 12.81 16.12
C GLU A 110 2.79 11.97 16.72
N SER A 111 2.47 10.84 17.34
CA SER A 111 3.48 9.91 17.85
C SER A 111 4.36 9.35 16.74
N THR A 112 3.78 9.12 15.57
CA THR A 112 4.50 8.68 14.36
C THR A 112 5.57 9.68 13.96
N LEU A 113 5.22 10.95 13.81
CA LEU A 113 6.18 11.98 13.40
C LEU A 113 7.28 12.14 14.45
N LYS A 114 6.94 12.15 15.75
CA LYS A 114 7.95 12.19 16.83
C LYS A 114 8.93 11.02 16.78
N LEU A 115 8.43 9.81 16.48
CA LEU A 115 9.27 8.63 16.34
C LEU A 115 10.17 8.70 15.10
N ILE A 116 9.65 9.16 13.96
CA ILE A 116 10.44 9.37 12.73
C ILE A 116 11.56 10.38 12.98
N VAL A 117 11.24 11.58 13.48
CA VAL A 117 12.21 12.65 13.74
C VAL A 117 13.29 12.17 14.70
N SER A 118 12.90 11.54 15.81
CA SER A 118 13.86 11.00 16.79
C SER A 118 14.78 9.95 16.18
N THR A 119 14.24 9.07 15.32
CA THR A 119 15.03 7.99 14.71
C THR A 119 15.96 8.52 13.62
N LEU A 120 15.48 9.43 12.77
CA LEU A 120 16.30 10.07 11.74
C LEU A 120 17.38 10.96 12.35
N GLY A 121 17.11 11.64 13.46
CA GLY A 121 18.12 12.44 14.16
C GLY A 121 19.27 11.60 14.73
N GLU A 122 18.97 10.37 15.16
CA GLU A 122 19.99 9.41 15.59
C GLU A 122 20.80 8.87 14.40
N MET A 123 20.14 8.53 13.29
CA MET A 123 20.81 8.08 12.05
C MET A 123 21.68 9.19 11.43
N HIS A 124 21.24 10.45 11.54
CA HIS A 124 21.91 11.63 10.98
C HIS A 124 22.88 12.29 11.97
N LYS A 125 23.18 11.65 13.11
CA LYS A 125 24.04 12.23 14.16
C LYS A 125 25.45 12.59 13.66
N SER A 126 25.93 11.90 12.63
CA SER A 126 27.24 12.14 11.98
C SER A 126 27.23 13.28 10.97
N GLY A 127 26.06 13.88 10.71
CA GLY A 127 25.85 14.91 9.68
C GLY A 127 25.44 14.35 8.31
N ASN A 128 25.52 13.04 8.09
CA ASN A 128 25.03 12.30 6.93
C ASN A 128 24.48 10.94 7.34
N LEU A 129 23.55 10.40 6.55
CA LEU A 129 23.11 9.02 6.62
C LEU A 129 24.22 8.09 6.14
N GLN A 130 24.51 7.04 6.90
CA GLN A 130 25.40 5.98 6.44
C GLN A 130 24.73 5.13 5.36
N GLY A 131 25.51 4.37 4.56
CA GLY A 131 24.95 3.55 3.47
C GLY A 131 23.86 2.57 3.92
N ARG A 132 23.97 2.03 5.13
CA ARG A 132 22.95 1.14 5.71
C ARG A 132 21.70 1.89 6.17
N ASP A 133 21.88 3.07 6.76
CA ASP A 133 20.78 3.95 7.15
C ASP A 133 19.97 4.42 5.93
N ARG A 134 20.65 4.76 4.83
CA ARG A 134 20.00 5.07 3.55
C ARG A 134 19.14 3.92 3.06
N SER A 135 19.63 2.68 3.17
CA SER A 135 18.84 1.49 2.82
C SER A 135 17.60 1.34 3.69
N ALA A 136 17.71 1.57 5.01
CA ALA A 136 16.57 1.53 5.92
C ALA A 136 15.53 2.63 5.60
N VAL A 137 15.97 3.87 5.41
CA VAL A 137 15.11 5.01 5.03
C VAL A 137 14.43 4.74 3.68
N THR A 138 15.20 4.28 2.68
CA THR A 138 14.67 3.94 1.35
C THR A 138 13.62 2.85 1.44
N ASN A 139 13.92 1.73 2.11
CA ASN A 139 13.01 0.59 2.16
C ASN A 139 11.71 0.89 2.92
N VAL A 140 11.77 1.71 3.97
CA VAL A 140 10.62 1.94 4.86
C VAL A 140 9.81 3.17 4.45
N LEU A 141 10.47 4.30 4.18
CA LEU A 141 9.83 5.60 3.95
C LEU A 141 9.62 5.92 2.46
N ILE A 142 10.47 5.43 1.56
CA ILE A 142 10.37 5.69 0.11
C ILE A 142 9.73 4.51 -0.64
N GLY A 143 10.14 3.28 -0.36
CA GLY A 143 9.69 2.11 -1.09
C GLY A 143 10.07 2.14 -2.59
N LYS A 144 9.46 1.23 -3.37
CA LYS A 144 9.84 1.01 -4.78
C LYS A 144 9.09 1.90 -5.78
N THR A 145 7.82 2.21 -5.49
CA THR A 145 6.88 2.82 -6.44
C THR A 145 6.36 4.16 -5.95
N LYS A 146 5.65 4.15 -4.82
CA LYS A 146 5.03 5.34 -4.21
C LYS A 146 5.71 5.63 -2.87
N PRO A 147 6.50 6.72 -2.79
CA PRO A 147 7.04 7.23 -1.53
C PRO A 147 5.97 7.33 -0.45
N TRP A 148 6.14 6.54 0.60
CA TRP A 148 5.23 6.55 1.74
C TRP A 148 5.31 7.89 2.49
N LEU A 149 6.50 8.49 2.53
CA LEU A 149 6.76 9.79 3.15
C LEU A 149 5.92 10.94 2.59
N PHE A 150 5.30 10.82 1.41
CA PHE A 150 4.37 11.83 0.87
C PHE A 150 3.07 11.94 1.67
N GLN A 151 2.78 10.96 2.54
CA GLN A 151 1.64 11.02 3.43
C GLN A 151 1.92 11.90 4.66
N LEU A 152 3.18 12.25 4.92
CA LEU A 152 3.56 13.02 6.09
C LEU A 152 3.25 14.50 5.85
N ASP A 153 2.45 15.06 6.75
CA ASP A 153 2.18 16.49 6.78
C ASP A 153 3.30 17.23 7.53
N LEU A 154 4.37 17.54 6.80
CA LEU A 154 5.55 18.22 7.36
C LEU A 154 5.26 19.66 7.82
N SER A 155 4.14 20.26 7.39
CA SER A 155 3.75 21.61 7.83
C SER A 155 3.38 21.66 9.32
N LYS A 156 2.99 20.52 9.91
CA LYS A 156 2.68 20.38 11.33
C LYS A 156 3.93 20.24 12.21
N LEU A 157 5.11 20.16 11.62
CA LEU A 157 6.37 20.02 12.33
C LEU A 157 7.10 21.36 12.47
N LYS A 158 8.04 21.39 13.42
CA LYS A 158 9.00 22.49 13.48
C LYS A 158 9.85 22.47 12.21
N ALA A 159 10.25 23.65 11.74
CA ALA A 159 11.05 23.78 10.51
C ALA A 159 12.32 22.90 10.54
N ALA A 160 13.00 22.80 11.69
CA ALA A 160 14.17 21.94 11.85
C ALA A 160 13.85 20.45 11.68
N ASP A 161 12.72 19.98 12.22
CA ASP A 161 12.30 18.58 12.14
C ASP A 161 11.83 18.22 10.72
N ALA A 162 11.06 19.11 10.08
CA ALA A 162 10.66 18.97 8.69
C ALA A 162 11.88 18.92 7.75
N LYS A 163 12.83 19.84 7.97
CA LYS A 163 14.10 19.88 7.24
C LYS A 163 14.90 18.59 7.43
N LEU A 164 15.00 18.06 8.64
CA LEU A 164 15.71 16.81 8.93
C LEU A 164 15.10 15.64 8.13
N ILE A 165 13.77 15.50 8.12
CA ILE A 165 13.10 14.45 7.34
C ILE A 165 13.41 14.60 5.84
N ALA A 166 13.32 15.83 5.31
CA ALA A 166 13.57 16.11 3.90
C ALA A 166 15.04 15.85 3.50
N VAL A 167 16.00 16.27 4.32
CA VAL A 167 17.43 16.02 4.12
C VAL A 167 17.72 14.51 4.09
N CYS A 168 17.25 13.76 5.10
CA CYS A 168 17.43 12.31 5.13
C CYS A 168 16.75 11.62 3.92
N ALA A 169 15.61 12.12 3.46
CA ALA A 169 14.95 11.60 2.27
C ALA A 169 15.76 11.86 0.99
N LEU A 170 16.35 13.06 0.84
CA LEU A 170 17.23 13.41 -0.28
C LEU A 170 18.50 12.55 -0.29
N GLU A 171 19.13 12.35 0.88
CA GLU A 171 20.32 11.50 1.00
C GLU A 171 20.06 10.03 0.65
N ALA A 172 18.85 9.54 0.93
CA ALA A 172 18.46 8.15 0.66
C ALA A 172 17.88 7.93 -0.74
N CYS A 173 17.38 8.96 -1.43
CA CYS A 173 16.52 8.78 -2.61
C CYS A 173 17.19 8.05 -3.78
N THR A 174 18.51 8.14 -3.93
CA THR A 174 19.24 7.50 -5.06
C THR A 174 19.24 5.99 -5.01
N ALA A 175 18.94 5.38 -3.85
CA ALA A 175 18.75 3.94 -3.72
C ALA A 175 17.34 3.49 -4.18
N ALA A 176 16.41 4.41 -4.40
CA ALA A 176 15.08 4.12 -4.95
C ALA A 176 15.09 4.05 -6.48
N SER A 177 13.94 3.68 -7.06
CA SER A 177 13.77 3.74 -8.51
C SER A 177 13.81 5.20 -8.99
N PRO A 178 14.31 5.48 -10.22
CA PRO A 178 14.38 6.86 -10.73
C PRO A 178 13.07 7.67 -10.64
N PRO A 179 11.88 7.10 -10.95
CA PRO A 179 10.62 7.84 -10.76
C PRO A 179 10.39 8.24 -9.30
N ALA A 180 10.57 7.31 -8.36
CA ALA A 180 10.33 7.57 -6.95
C ALA A 180 11.31 8.61 -6.40
N ALA A 181 12.59 8.49 -6.78
CA ALA A 181 13.64 9.39 -6.37
C ALA A 181 13.44 10.82 -6.93
N PHE A 182 13.02 10.96 -8.19
CA PHE A 182 12.63 12.24 -8.78
C PHE A 182 11.50 12.90 -7.98
N SER A 183 10.43 12.15 -7.69
CA SER A 183 9.31 12.68 -6.89
C SER A 183 9.73 13.07 -5.47
N VAL A 184 10.67 12.34 -4.85
CA VAL A 184 11.21 12.69 -3.52
C VAL A 184 11.97 14.00 -3.58
N ILE A 185 12.78 14.23 -4.62
CA ILE A 185 13.51 15.50 -4.78
C ILE A 185 12.53 16.67 -4.90
N GLU A 186 11.46 16.53 -5.69
CA GLU A 186 10.45 17.59 -5.82
C GLU A 186 9.67 17.83 -4.52
N TRP A 187 9.24 16.76 -3.85
CA TRP A 187 8.51 16.85 -2.59
C TRP A 187 9.34 17.50 -1.47
N ALA A 188 10.66 17.30 -1.46
CA ALA A 188 11.55 17.82 -0.44
C ALA A 188 11.84 19.34 -0.60
N LYS A 189 11.70 19.90 -1.81
CA LYS A 189 12.03 21.31 -2.15
C LYS A 189 11.57 22.35 -1.12
N PRO A 190 10.29 22.38 -0.66
CA PRO A 190 9.85 23.41 0.29
C PRO A 190 10.43 23.29 1.70
N PHE A 191 11.08 22.17 2.04
CA PHE A 191 11.60 21.88 3.38
C PHE A 191 13.12 21.82 3.43
N ALA A 192 13.76 21.40 2.34
CA ALA A 192 15.21 21.33 2.22
C ALA A 192 15.64 21.52 0.76
N GLU A 193 16.49 22.52 0.53
CA GLU A 193 17.17 22.69 -0.75
C GLU A 193 18.33 21.70 -0.88
N VAL A 194 18.57 21.20 -2.09
CA VAL A 194 19.70 20.31 -2.39
C VAL A 194 21.05 21.01 -2.15
N SER A 195 21.10 22.33 -2.33
CA SER A 195 22.25 23.21 -2.00
C SER A 195 22.64 23.11 -0.52
N GLY A 196 21.66 22.92 0.36
CA GLY A 196 21.84 22.85 1.81
C GLY A 196 22.31 21.50 2.34
N LEU A 197 22.43 20.48 1.49
CA LEU A 197 23.06 19.20 1.85
C LEU A 197 24.57 19.41 2.06
N ASN A 198 25.20 18.57 2.87
CA ASN A 198 26.66 18.60 2.98
C ASN A 198 27.33 18.16 1.67
N GLU A 199 28.61 18.49 1.48
CA GLU A 199 29.33 18.24 0.24
C GLU A 199 29.42 16.74 -0.10
N GLU A 200 29.62 15.89 0.91
CA GLU A 200 29.68 14.44 0.74
C GLU A 200 28.35 13.87 0.21
N ALA A 201 27.23 14.27 0.81
CA ALA A 201 25.88 13.89 0.41
C ALA A 201 25.55 14.42 -0.99
N ARG A 202 25.95 15.65 -1.33
CA ARG A 202 25.79 16.17 -2.71
C ARG A 202 26.60 15.36 -3.73
N SER A 203 27.83 14.98 -3.40
CA SER A 203 28.66 14.13 -4.26
C SER A 203 28.04 12.74 -4.45
N GLU A 204 27.55 12.12 -3.38
CA GLU A 204 26.90 10.81 -3.46
C GLU A 204 25.56 10.86 -4.19
N LEU A 205 24.77 11.92 -3.97
CA LEU A 205 23.57 12.20 -4.74
C LEU A 205 23.91 12.27 -6.23
N ALA A 206 24.89 13.10 -6.60
CA ALA A 206 25.33 13.26 -7.98
C ALA A 206 25.80 11.93 -8.61
N LYS A 207 26.62 11.14 -7.89
CA LYS A 207 27.06 9.80 -8.31
C LYS A 207 25.88 8.84 -8.51
N GLY A 208 24.88 8.90 -7.65
CA GLY A 208 23.66 8.09 -7.77
C GLY A 208 22.84 8.46 -9.00
N LEU A 209 22.64 9.75 -9.22
CA LEU A 209 21.88 10.30 -10.36
C LEU A 209 22.59 10.08 -11.70
N ALA A 210 23.92 10.16 -11.73
CA ALA A 210 24.73 9.93 -12.92
C ALA A 210 24.61 8.48 -13.45
N LYS A 211 24.26 7.51 -12.60
CA LYS A 211 24.04 6.10 -13.01
C LYS A 211 22.71 5.86 -13.72
N TRP A 212 21.80 6.83 -13.71
CA TRP A 212 20.48 6.65 -14.29
C TRP A 212 20.51 6.72 -15.81
N ALA A 213 19.52 6.08 -16.45
CA ALA A 213 19.35 6.18 -17.89
C ALA A 213 19.20 7.64 -18.35
N GLY A 214 19.72 7.97 -19.54
CA GLY A 214 19.78 9.34 -20.05
C GLY A 214 18.43 10.07 -20.10
N ARG A 215 17.30 9.34 -20.23
CA ARG A 215 15.95 9.94 -20.13
C ARG A 215 15.70 10.60 -18.76
N TRP A 216 16.13 9.95 -17.68
CA TRP A 216 15.94 10.44 -16.32
C TRP A 216 16.96 11.52 -15.97
N GLN A 217 18.19 11.40 -16.46
CA GLN A 217 19.19 12.47 -16.37
C GLN A 217 18.67 13.77 -17.03
N LYS A 218 18.03 13.67 -18.21
CA LYS A 218 17.38 14.83 -18.87
C LYS A 218 16.23 15.42 -18.06
N GLN A 219 15.45 14.61 -17.37
CA GLN A 219 14.37 15.11 -16.51
C GLN A 219 14.94 15.79 -15.26
N ILE A 220 15.96 15.21 -14.65
CA ILE A 220 16.68 15.80 -13.52
C ILE A 220 17.35 17.13 -13.89
N ALA A 221 17.87 17.26 -15.11
CA ALA A 221 18.45 18.51 -15.58
C ALA A 221 17.44 19.68 -15.63
N LYS A 222 16.13 19.39 -15.62
CA LYS A 222 15.07 20.40 -15.52
C LYS A 222 14.77 20.82 -14.07
N LEU A 223 15.27 20.07 -13.08
CA LEU A 223 15.14 20.43 -11.68
C LEU A 223 16.19 21.50 -11.35
N ASP A 224 15.83 22.36 -10.39
CA ASP A 224 16.74 23.36 -9.84
C ASP A 224 17.74 22.67 -8.90
N LEU A 225 18.79 22.11 -9.50
CA LEU A 225 19.87 21.44 -8.79
C LEU A 225 21.12 22.34 -8.76
N PRO A 226 21.92 22.28 -7.68
CA PRO A 226 23.22 22.93 -7.61
C PRO A 226 24.13 22.58 -8.80
N ASP A 227 24.95 23.56 -9.23
CA ASP A 227 25.82 23.42 -10.41
C ASP A 227 26.83 22.28 -10.28
N ASP A 228 27.36 22.04 -9.08
CA ASP A 228 28.26 20.92 -8.76
C ASP A 228 27.61 19.56 -8.99
N VAL A 229 26.32 19.42 -8.64
CA VAL A 229 25.53 18.20 -8.90
C VAL A 229 25.21 18.08 -10.39
N ARG A 230 24.79 19.17 -11.04
CA ARG A 230 24.47 19.17 -12.49
C ARG A 230 25.68 18.78 -13.35
N ALA A 231 26.84 19.34 -13.05
CA ALA A 231 28.08 19.04 -13.77
C ALA A 231 28.44 17.55 -13.72
N GLN A 232 28.30 16.92 -12.54
CA GLN A 232 28.60 15.50 -12.35
C GLN A 232 27.57 14.57 -13.04
N VAL A 233 26.29 14.94 -13.06
CA VAL A 233 25.26 14.14 -13.75
C VAL A 233 25.40 14.21 -15.28
N GLY A 234 25.78 15.37 -15.82
CA GLY A 234 25.94 15.59 -17.26
C GLY A 234 27.30 15.15 -17.83
N GLY A 235 28.34 15.11 -17.00
CA GLY A 235 29.74 14.91 -17.42
C GLY A 235 30.11 13.50 -17.90
N VAL A 236 29.25 12.49 -17.72
CA VAL A 236 29.57 11.09 -18.07
C VAL A 236 29.50 10.82 -19.59
N LYS A 237 29.11 11.79 -20.42
CA LYS A 237 29.07 11.62 -21.88
C LYS A 237 30.45 11.59 -22.58
N GLY A 238 31.56 11.79 -21.88
CA GLY A 238 32.90 11.86 -22.49
C GLY A 238 33.97 10.91 -21.94
N ALA A 239 33.72 10.19 -20.84
CA ALA A 239 34.76 9.39 -20.19
C ALA A 239 34.59 7.89 -20.52
N GLN A 240 35.36 7.44 -21.51
CA GLN A 240 35.83 6.07 -21.74
C GLN A 240 34.75 4.99 -21.90
N ALA A 241 34.43 4.69 -23.16
CA ALA A 241 34.32 3.30 -23.56
C ALA A 241 35.59 2.59 -23.08
N GLN A 242 35.42 1.71 -22.09
CA GLN A 242 36.46 0.79 -21.66
C GLN A 242 36.95 0.06 -22.92
N PRO A 243 38.23 0.14 -23.31
CA PRO A 243 38.73 -0.65 -24.42
C PRO A 243 38.44 -2.10 -24.09
N ALA A 244 37.75 -2.80 -24.99
CA ALA A 244 37.64 -4.25 -24.90
C ALA A 244 39.06 -4.79 -24.66
N ALA A 245 39.23 -5.54 -23.57
CA ALA A 245 40.47 -6.25 -23.32
C ALA A 245 40.83 -7.05 -24.59
N PRO A 246 42.09 -7.02 -25.03
CA PRO A 246 42.50 -7.78 -26.21
C PRO A 246 42.15 -9.26 -26.00
N GLU A 247 41.45 -9.79 -26.98
CA GLU A 247 41.10 -11.19 -27.15
C GLU A 247 42.34 -12.07 -26.86
N PRO A 248 42.30 -13.00 -25.89
CA PRO A 248 43.42 -13.88 -25.64
C PRO A 248 43.59 -14.80 -26.86
N ALA A 249 44.82 -14.87 -27.35
CA ALA A 249 45.24 -15.70 -28.47
C ALA A 249 44.82 -17.18 -28.30
N PRO A 250 44.56 -17.90 -29.41
CA PRO A 250 44.15 -19.31 -29.36
C PRO A 250 45.28 -20.19 -28.81
N THR A 251 45.01 -20.85 -27.68
CA THR A 251 45.88 -21.88 -27.10
C THR A 251 45.82 -23.16 -27.96
N PRO A 252 46.95 -23.83 -28.25
CA PRO A 252 46.97 -25.09 -29.00
C PRO A 252 46.38 -26.28 -28.21
N PRO A 253 45.93 -27.34 -28.91
CA PRO A 253 45.21 -28.46 -28.29
C PRO A 253 46.15 -29.35 -27.47
N ALA A 254 45.91 -29.43 -26.17
CA ALA A 254 46.56 -30.41 -25.30
C ALA A 254 45.74 -31.70 -25.23
N ALA A 255 46.46 -32.81 -25.31
CA ALA A 255 45.97 -34.18 -25.43
C ALA A 255 45.08 -34.65 -24.27
N VAL A 256 44.12 -35.50 -24.62
CA VAL A 256 43.21 -36.23 -23.74
C VAL A 256 43.97 -37.37 -23.03
N PRO A 257 43.93 -37.48 -21.70
CA PRO A 257 44.17 -38.72 -20.99
C PRO A 257 42.86 -39.44 -20.67
N ALA A 258 42.92 -40.77 -20.78
CA ALA A 258 41.86 -41.76 -20.63
C ALA A 258 41.18 -41.79 -19.23
N PRO A 259 39.98 -42.40 -19.12
CA PRO A 259 39.24 -42.49 -17.87
C PRO A 259 39.80 -43.58 -16.95
N SER A 260 40.09 -43.22 -15.69
CA SER A 260 40.30 -44.18 -14.61
C SER A 260 38.95 -44.68 -14.08
N ILE A 261 38.77 -45.98 -14.17
CA ILE A 261 37.67 -46.77 -13.60
C ILE A 261 37.97 -46.97 -12.12
N ASN A 262 37.05 -46.57 -11.24
CA ASN A 262 36.98 -47.07 -9.86
C ASN A 262 35.55 -47.56 -9.59
N PRO A 263 35.35 -48.86 -9.31
CA PRO A 263 34.10 -49.41 -8.82
C PRO A 263 34.14 -49.51 -7.28
N ASP A 264 33.09 -49.02 -6.62
CA ASP A 264 32.53 -49.51 -5.35
C ASP A 264 31.92 -48.35 -4.56
N ALA A 265 30.59 -48.28 -4.56
CA ALA A 265 29.79 -47.91 -3.39
C ALA A 265 28.29 -48.12 -3.68
N PRO A 266 27.49 -48.49 -2.66
CA PRO A 266 26.25 -49.23 -2.83
C PRO A 266 25.01 -48.35 -3.04
N ALA A 267 23.97 -49.00 -3.56
CA ALA A 267 22.66 -48.44 -3.93
C ALA A 267 21.96 -47.65 -2.79
N PRO A 268 21.26 -46.56 -3.10
CA PRO A 268 20.36 -45.90 -2.17
C PRO A 268 19.09 -46.72 -1.97
N VAL A 269 18.80 -47.03 -0.70
CA VAL A 269 17.55 -47.61 -0.23
C VAL A 269 16.42 -46.61 -0.38
N GLU A 270 15.35 -47.04 -1.04
CA GLU A 270 14.09 -46.34 -1.27
C GLU A 270 13.33 -46.15 0.05
N PRO A 271 13.01 -44.90 0.49
CA PRO A 271 12.18 -44.68 1.67
C PRO A 271 10.70 -44.94 1.34
N GLN A 272 10.15 -45.97 1.99
CA GLN A 272 8.72 -46.28 2.00
C GLN A 272 7.89 -45.11 2.54
N ALA A 273 6.81 -44.79 1.82
CA ALA A 273 5.78 -43.85 2.24
C ALA A 273 4.97 -44.40 3.44
N PRO A 274 4.76 -43.62 4.52
CA PRO A 274 3.84 -44.04 5.56
C PRO A 274 2.38 -43.83 5.15
N ALA A 275 1.59 -44.88 5.39
CA ALA A 275 0.15 -44.96 5.24
C ALA A 275 -0.61 -43.90 6.07
N SER A 276 -1.68 -43.37 5.49
CA SER A 276 -2.67 -42.56 6.19
C SER A 276 -3.74 -43.43 6.85
N PRO A 277 -3.98 -43.25 8.15
CA PRO A 277 -5.32 -43.38 8.74
C PRO A 277 -5.69 -42.07 9.46
N GLY A 278 -6.93 -41.65 9.63
CA GLY A 278 -8.22 -42.17 9.25
C GLY A 278 -9.24 -41.07 9.47
N LYS A 279 -10.34 -41.14 8.71
CA LYS A 279 -11.50 -40.27 8.88
C LYS A 279 -12.16 -40.58 10.23
N MET A 280 -12.29 -39.59 11.10
CA MET A 280 -13.23 -39.67 12.22
C MET A 280 -14.29 -38.58 12.14
N SER A 281 -15.51 -39.07 12.31
CA SER A 281 -16.82 -38.45 12.18
C SER A 281 -17.04 -37.31 13.16
N ARG A 282 -17.77 -36.28 12.72
CA ARG A 282 -18.28 -35.20 13.56
C ARG A 282 -19.81 -35.29 13.58
N PRO A 283 -20.46 -35.52 14.72
CA PRO A 283 -21.93 -35.54 14.79
C PRO A 283 -22.52 -34.13 14.94
N ALA A 284 -23.80 -34.04 14.60
CA ALA A 284 -24.60 -32.84 14.40
C ALA A 284 -25.64 -32.63 15.53
N VAL A 285 -25.82 -31.35 15.93
CA VAL A 285 -27.12 -30.64 16.26
C VAL A 285 -27.81 -31.08 17.59
N PRO A 286 -28.41 -30.18 18.45
CA PRO A 286 -29.53 -29.31 18.08
C PRO A 286 -29.74 -27.92 18.73
N ARG A 287 -30.68 -27.21 18.09
CA ARG A 287 -31.38 -25.96 18.41
C ARG A 287 -32.29 -26.04 19.66
N HIS A 288 -32.62 -24.85 20.17
CA HIS A 288 -33.83 -24.37 20.89
C HIS A 288 -33.41 -23.61 22.18
N ALA A 289 -34.06 -22.55 22.66
CA ALA A 289 -35.04 -21.58 22.20
C ALA A 289 -35.18 -20.50 23.31
N ALA A 290 -35.89 -19.42 23.01
CA ALA A 290 -36.64 -18.55 23.93
C ALA A 290 -35.92 -17.42 24.73
N ARG A 291 -36.19 -16.21 24.23
CA ARG A 291 -36.41 -14.89 24.86
C ARG A 291 -37.13 -14.98 26.24
N PRO A 292 -36.98 -13.97 27.15
CA PRO A 292 -37.74 -12.72 27.02
C PRO A 292 -36.96 -11.43 27.39
N ALA A 293 -37.39 -10.31 26.79
CA ALA A 293 -37.21 -8.92 27.23
C ALA A 293 -38.57 -8.47 27.87
N PRO A 294 -38.76 -7.29 28.54
CA PRO A 294 -38.17 -5.98 28.20
C PRO A 294 -37.96 -4.97 29.36
N ALA A 295 -37.26 -3.85 29.08
CA ALA A 295 -37.65 -2.51 29.56
C ALA A 295 -36.87 -1.41 28.80
N GLN A 296 -37.61 -0.39 28.38
CA GLN A 296 -37.24 0.72 27.50
C GLN A 296 -36.49 1.85 28.23
N LYS A 297 -35.65 2.62 27.50
CA LYS A 297 -35.61 4.10 27.60
C LYS A 297 -34.84 4.77 26.45
N THR A 298 -35.58 5.68 25.79
CA THR A 298 -35.21 6.91 25.04
C THR A 298 -34.47 6.87 23.68
N PRO A 299 -34.99 7.57 22.64
CA PRO A 299 -34.41 7.59 21.29
C PRO A 299 -33.46 8.76 21.06
N GLN A 300 -32.33 8.50 20.37
CA GLN A 300 -31.50 9.51 19.73
C GLN A 300 -31.43 9.24 18.21
N LYS A 301 -31.58 10.32 17.44
CA LYS A 301 -31.52 10.53 15.97
C LYS A 301 -30.90 9.40 15.10
N PRO A 302 -31.55 8.97 14.01
CA PRO A 302 -30.93 8.15 12.97
C PRO A 302 -30.63 8.97 11.71
N ALA A 303 -29.35 9.21 11.39
CA ALA A 303 -28.95 9.76 10.09
C ALA A 303 -27.49 9.42 9.76
N VAL A 304 -27.13 8.13 9.64
CA VAL A 304 -25.79 7.69 9.16
C VAL A 304 -25.83 6.40 8.31
N LYS A 305 -26.99 5.74 8.15
CA LYS A 305 -27.02 4.37 7.59
C LYS A 305 -26.80 4.25 6.08
N GLU A 306 -26.99 5.30 5.29
CA GLU A 306 -26.85 5.22 3.81
C GLU A 306 -25.42 5.45 3.31
N ASN A 307 -24.63 6.31 3.96
CA ASN A 307 -23.20 6.47 3.64
C ASN A 307 -22.38 5.22 3.99
N LEU A 308 -22.85 4.43 4.95
CA LEU A 308 -22.31 3.10 5.24
C LEU A 308 -22.63 2.09 4.13
N ALA A 309 -23.79 2.22 3.46
CA ALA A 309 -24.17 1.30 2.40
C ALA A 309 -23.32 1.45 1.13
N ILE A 310 -23.01 2.69 0.73
CA ILE A 310 -22.17 2.97 -0.45
C ILE A 310 -20.71 2.59 -0.18
N SER A 311 -20.18 2.93 0.99
CA SER A 311 -18.82 2.54 1.37
C SER A 311 -18.65 1.03 1.50
N GLU A 312 -19.67 0.32 2.00
CA GLU A 312 -19.65 -1.15 2.03
C GLU A 312 -19.74 -1.76 0.62
N LEU A 313 -20.51 -1.15 -0.29
CA LEU A 313 -20.58 -1.57 -1.70
C LEU A 313 -19.25 -1.39 -2.42
N LEU A 314 -18.58 -0.24 -2.25
CA LEU A 314 -17.24 -0.01 -2.79
C LEU A 314 -16.22 -1.00 -2.22
N ARG A 315 -16.31 -1.30 -0.92
CA ARG A 315 -15.46 -2.31 -0.27
C ARG A 315 -15.70 -3.72 -0.81
N GLN A 316 -16.95 -4.07 -1.12
CA GLN A 316 -17.30 -5.33 -1.77
C GLN A 316 -16.76 -5.42 -3.21
N VAL A 317 -16.80 -4.31 -3.96
CA VAL A 317 -16.24 -4.24 -5.32
C VAL A 317 -14.71 -4.38 -5.29
N GLU A 318 -14.02 -3.68 -4.39
CA GLU A 318 -12.57 -3.84 -4.20
C GLU A 318 -12.19 -5.26 -3.80
N HIS A 319 -12.97 -5.88 -2.90
CA HIS A 319 -12.76 -7.26 -2.49
C HIS A 319 -12.91 -8.25 -3.66
N ARG A 320 -13.97 -8.09 -4.47
CA ARG A 320 -14.20 -8.88 -5.69
C ARG A 320 -13.05 -8.71 -6.70
N PHE A 321 -12.55 -7.49 -6.87
CA PHE A 321 -11.45 -7.21 -7.78
C PHE A 321 -10.15 -7.91 -7.34
N GLU A 322 -9.77 -7.82 -6.06
CA GLU A 322 -8.58 -8.51 -5.55
C GLU A 322 -8.75 -10.04 -5.55
N GLN A 323 -9.97 -10.55 -5.34
CA GLN A 323 -10.26 -11.97 -5.50
C GLN A 323 -10.02 -12.45 -6.94
N VAL A 324 -10.61 -11.78 -7.94
CA VAL A 324 -10.45 -12.13 -9.36
C VAL A 324 -8.98 -12.03 -9.79
N LYS A 325 -8.27 -11.03 -9.30
CA LYS A 325 -6.82 -10.87 -9.55
C LYS A 325 -6.00 -12.01 -8.93
N GLY A 326 -6.37 -12.49 -7.74
CA GLY A 326 -5.79 -13.66 -7.10
C GLY A 326 -6.06 -14.94 -7.90
N GLU A 327 -7.29 -15.15 -8.35
CA GLU A 327 -7.70 -16.29 -9.19
C GLU A 327 -6.94 -16.29 -10.53
N LEU A 328 -6.80 -15.13 -11.17
CA LEU A 328 -6.04 -14.98 -12.43
C LEU A 328 -4.55 -15.29 -12.21
N HIS A 329 -3.99 -14.88 -11.08
CA HIS A 329 -2.61 -15.21 -10.75
C HIS A 329 -2.40 -16.70 -10.47
N ALA A 330 -3.34 -17.33 -9.75
CA ALA A 330 -3.34 -18.77 -9.51
C ALA A 330 -3.47 -19.57 -10.83
N ALA A 331 -4.38 -19.16 -11.72
CA ALA A 331 -4.54 -19.76 -13.04
C ALA A 331 -3.27 -19.63 -13.91
N ARG A 332 -2.59 -18.47 -13.86
CA ARG A 332 -1.28 -18.29 -14.51
C ARG A 332 -0.21 -19.21 -13.95
N GLN A 333 -0.18 -19.41 -12.63
CA GLN A 333 0.76 -20.35 -12.00
C GLN A 333 0.44 -21.80 -12.37
N GLN A 334 -0.83 -22.18 -12.41
CA GLN A 334 -1.26 -23.50 -12.86
C GLN A 334 -0.85 -23.75 -14.31
N LEU A 335 -1.08 -22.81 -15.22
CA LEU A 335 -0.62 -22.91 -16.62
C LEU A 335 0.91 -23.02 -16.72
N ARG A 336 1.65 -22.29 -15.89
CA ARG A 336 3.12 -22.36 -15.84
C ARG A 336 3.61 -23.72 -15.32
N ASN A 337 2.91 -24.31 -14.35
CA ASN A 337 3.22 -25.63 -13.81
C ASN A 337 2.81 -26.76 -14.76
N LEU A 338 1.76 -26.55 -15.57
CA LEU A 338 1.29 -27.47 -16.61
C LEU A 338 2.07 -27.35 -17.92
N THR A 339 3.00 -26.40 -18.03
CA THR A 339 3.95 -26.31 -19.14
C THR A 339 5.25 -27.00 -18.71
N PRO A 340 5.38 -28.33 -18.81
CA PRO A 340 6.65 -28.98 -18.53
C PRO A 340 7.68 -28.44 -19.52
N MET A 341 8.75 -27.86 -18.98
CA MET A 341 9.98 -27.67 -19.73
C MET A 341 10.60 -29.05 -19.95
N ASN A 342 10.12 -29.76 -20.95
CA ASN A 342 10.83 -30.89 -21.54
C ASN A 342 10.40 -31.00 -23.00
N GLY A 343 11.31 -30.58 -23.88
CA GLY A 343 11.32 -31.07 -25.24
C GLY A 343 11.64 -32.57 -25.19
N SER A 344 10.74 -33.38 -25.72
CA SER A 344 11.06 -34.46 -26.67
C SER A 344 9.79 -35.27 -26.91
N GLY A 345 9.31 -35.20 -28.16
CA GLY A 345 8.60 -36.27 -28.87
C GLY A 345 7.41 -36.96 -28.21
N GLY A 346 6.21 -36.70 -28.74
CA GLY A 346 5.20 -37.76 -28.86
C GLY A 346 3.77 -37.36 -28.54
N GLY A 347 2.94 -37.28 -29.58
CA GLY A 347 1.50 -37.53 -29.49
C GLY A 347 0.65 -36.41 -28.89
N THR A 348 0.33 -35.40 -29.70
CA THR A 348 -0.77 -34.46 -29.40
C THR A 348 -2.08 -35.22 -29.32
N SER A 349 -2.59 -35.42 -28.10
CA SER A 349 -3.94 -35.92 -27.87
C SER A 349 -4.95 -34.83 -28.29
N PRO A 350 -5.89 -35.11 -29.21
CA PRO A 350 -6.78 -34.09 -29.83
C PRO A 350 -7.79 -33.45 -28.86
N ALA A 351 -7.88 -33.91 -27.61
CA ALA A 351 -8.79 -33.33 -26.62
C ALA A 351 -8.34 -31.93 -26.15
N HIS A 352 -7.03 -31.71 -25.95
CA HIS A 352 -6.52 -30.44 -25.43
C HIS A 352 -6.50 -29.29 -26.45
N SER A 353 -6.51 -29.59 -27.76
CA SER A 353 -6.60 -28.54 -28.78
C SER A 353 -7.97 -27.86 -28.78
N SER A 354 -9.04 -28.61 -28.50
CA SER A 354 -10.41 -28.07 -28.43
C SER A 354 -10.59 -27.13 -27.23
N GLU A 355 -10.00 -27.46 -26.10
CA GLU A 355 -10.06 -26.67 -24.87
C GLU A 355 -9.23 -25.39 -24.98
N LEU A 356 -8.03 -25.48 -25.57
CA LEU A 356 -7.22 -24.30 -25.91
C LEU A 356 -7.95 -23.35 -26.87
N HIS A 357 -8.70 -23.88 -27.84
CA HIS A 357 -9.46 -23.06 -28.77
C HIS A 357 -10.64 -22.36 -28.07
N LYS A 358 -11.34 -23.05 -27.17
CA LYS A 358 -12.41 -22.46 -26.34
C LYS A 358 -11.86 -21.35 -25.44
N LEU A 359 -10.74 -21.59 -24.74
CA LEU A 359 -10.12 -20.59 -23.87
C LEU A 359 -9.62 -19.37 -24.63
N ARG A 360 -9.13 -19.53 -25.88
CA ARG A 360 -8.77 -18.40 -26.75
C ARG A 360 -9.98 -17.59 -27.17
N GLN A 361 -11.09 -18.26 -27.50
CA GLN A 361 -12.34 -17.61 -27.87
C GLN A 361 -13.00 -16.87 -26.69
N GLU A 362 -12.92 -17.42 -25.48
CA GLU A 362 -13.37 -16.74 -24.27
C GLU A 362 -12.48 -15.53 -23.93
N ASN A 363 -11.16 -15.66 -24.09
CA ASN A 363 -10.24 -14.53 -23.90
C ASN A 363 -10.51 -13.39 -24.89
N SER A 364 -10.78 -13.70 -26.17
CA SER A 364 -11.11 -12.67 -27.16
C SER A 364 -12.42 -11.98 -26.81
N ARG A 365 -13.45 -12.75 -26.43
CA ARG A 365 -14.75 -12.21 -25.99
C ARG A 365 -14.63 -11.32 -24.76
N LEU A 366 -13.88 -11.73 -23.73
CA LEU A 366 -13.66 -10.92 -22.53
C LEU A 366 -12.86 -9.65 -22.85
N THR A 367 -11.92 -9.71 -23.79
CA THR A 367 -11.15 -8.54 -24.22
C THR A 367 -12.05 -7.53 -24.95
N GLU A 368 -12.94 -8.01 -25.82
CA GLU A 368 -13.94 -7.18 -26.49
C GLU A 368 -14.92 -6.53 -25.50
N GLU A 369 -15.40 -7.28 -24.51
CA GLU A 369 -16.32 -6.77 -23.47
C GLU A 369 -15.64 -5.71 -22.59
N VAL A 370 -14.39 -5.94 -22.17
CA VAL A 370 -13.61 -4.95 -21.42
C VAL A 370 -13.37 -3.68 -22.27
N GLN A 371 -13.13 -3.85 -23.56
CA GLN A 371 -12.96 -2.71 -24.47
C GLN A 371 -14.27 -1.93 -24.65
N GLN A 372 -15.41 -2.63 -24.79
CA GLN A 372 -16.73 -2.00 -24.84
C GLN A 372 -17.06 -1.24 -23.56
N LEU A 373 -16.80 -1.82 -22.38
CA LEU A 373 -17.00 -1.16 -21.08
C LEU A 373 -16.13 0.08 -20.90
N ARG A 374 -14.89 0.04 -21.42
CA ARG A 374 -14.01 1.21 -21.43
C ARG A 374 -14.53 2.30 -22.36
N SER A 375 -14.94 1.94 -23.58
CA SER A 375 -15.55 2.89 -24.52
C SER A 375 -16.80 3.53 -23.92
N THR A 376 -17.69 2.75 -23.31
CA THR A 376 -18.91 3.31 -22.67
C THR A 376 -18.59 4.17 -21.46
N LEU A 377 -17.55 3.85 -20.68
CA LEU A 377 -17.08 4.73 -19.61
C LEU A 377 -16.49 6.03 -20.14
N ASP A 378 -15.72 5.97 -21.22
CA ASP A 378 -15.13 7.13 -21.87
C ASP A 378 -16.22 8.02 -22.50
N ASP A 379 -17.22 7.42 -23.16
CA ASP A 379 -18.38 8.14 -23.72
C ASP A 379 -19.21 8.80 -22.60
N LEU A 380 -19.51 8.08 -21.51
CA LEU A 380 -20.24 8.63 -20.36
C LEU A 380 -19.45 9.71 -19.61
N ALA A 381 -18.11 9.62 -19.61
CA ALA A 381 -17.25 10.62 -19.02
C ALA A 381 -17.17 11.87 -19.91
N ALA A 382 -17.01 11.69 -21.22
CA ALA A 382 -16.98 12.76 -22.21
C ALA A 382 -18.31 13.52 -22.27
N ASP A 383 -19.45 12.81 -22.39
CA ASP A 383 -20.78 13.42 -22.44
C ASP A 383 -21.07 14.24 -21.18
N ARG A 384 -20.66 13.76 -19.99
CA ARG A 384 -20.88 14.49 -18.73
C ARG A 384 -19.95 15.66 -18.54
N PHE A 385 -18.73 15.57 -19.07
CA PHE A 385 -17.75 16.65 -19.00
C PHE A 385 -18.12 17.77 -19.98
N ASP A 386 -18.52 17.43 -21.21
CA ASP A 386 -18.99 18.39 -22.21
C ASP A 386 -20.33 19.03 -21.80
N VAL A 387 -21.24 18.29 -21.16
CA VAL A 387 -22.47 18.85 -20.56
C VAL A 387 -22.13 19.77 -19.39
N ALA A 388 -21.13 19.48 -18.58
CA ALA A 388 -20.70 20.35 -17.49
C ALA A 388 -19.98 21.62 -17.97
N ILE A 389 -19.21 21.54 -19.05
CA ILE A 389 -18.55 22.68 -19.69
C ILE A 389 -19.57 23.55 -20.44
N SER A 390 -20.54 22.94 -21.13
CA SER A 390 -21.55 23.67 -21.92
C SER A 390 -22.72 24.20 -21.10
N ARG A 391 -22.95 23.67 -19.90
CA ARG A 391 -24.00 24.14 -18.98
C ARG A 391 -23.40 24.55 -17.64
N ARG A 392 -22.77 25.73 -17.61
CA ARG A 392 -23.03 26.58 -16.43
C ARG A 392 -24.51 26.88 -16.47
N ALA A 393 -25.22 26.52 -15.41
CA ALA A 393 -26.67 26.57 -15.37
C ALA A 393 -27.25 27.96 -15.71
N ASP A 394 -26.47 29.05 -15.63
CA ASP A 394 -26.96 30.42 -15.85
C ASP A 394 -25.95 31.43 -16.45
N THR A 395 -24.77 31.03 -16.96
CA THR A 395 -23.83 31.98 -17.63
C THR A 395 -23.13 31.39 -18.86
N GLU A 396 -23.22 32.08 -20.01
CA GLU A 396 -22.79 31.61 -21.35
C GLU A 396 -21.26 31.58 -21.58
N GLN A 397 -20.42 31.68 -20.55
CA GLN A 397 -18.96 31.67 -20.72
C GLN A 397 -18.30 30.45 -20.04
N PRO A 398 -17.41 29.73 -20.75
CA PRO A 398 -16.70 28.59 -20.19
C PRO A 398 -15.74 29.06 -19.09
N ASP A 399 -15.84 28.42 -17.92
CA ASP A 399 -14.98 28.70 -16.78
C ASP A 399 -13.74 27.80 -16.85
N ASN A 400 -12.55 28.39 -16.71
CA ASN A 400 -11.26 27.69 -16.82
C ASN A 400 -10.74 27.20 -15.46
N ASP A 401 -11.42 27.53 -14.35
CA ASP A 401 -11.01 27.07 -13.02
C ASP A 401 -11.48 25.61 -12.76
N PRO A 402 -10.56 24.65 -12.55
CA PRO A 402 -10.92 23.24 -12.31
C PRO A 402 -11.77 23.05 -11.05
N ILE A 403 -11.67 23.93 -10.05
CA ILE A 403 -12.48 23.83 -8.83
C ILE A 403 -13.93 24.20 -9.13
N SER A 404 -14.16 25.29 -9.87
CA SER A 404 -15.48 25.72 -10.31
C SER A 404 -16.13 24.71 -11.26
N GLN A 405 -15.35 24.07 -12.13
CA GLN A 405 -15.83 22.98 -12.99
C GLN A 405 -16.28 21.77 -12.18
N TYR A 406 -15.50 21.38 -11.16
CA TYR A 406 -15.87 20.28 -10.27
C TYR A 406 -17.13 20.59 -9.45
N GLN A 407 -17.24 21.81 -8.92
CA GLN A 407 -18.45 22.27 -8.22
C GLN A 407 -19.67 22.21 -9.14
N SER A 408 -19.55 22.67 -10.38
CA SER A 408 -20.64 22.64 -11.37
C SER A 408 -21.08 21.20 -11.71
N LEU A 409 -20.12 20.28 -11.87
CA LEU A 409 -20.38 18.84 -12.07
C LEU A 409 -21.13 18.23 -10.88
N LEU A 410 -20.69 18.57 -9.67
CA LEU A 410 -21.30 18.09 -8.44
C LEU A 410 -22.74 18.61 -8.32
N THR A 411 -22.98 19.90 -8.61
CA THR A 411 -24.31 20.51 -8.64
C THR A 411 -25.24 19.80 -9.62
N LEU A 412 -24.78 19.53 -10.84
CA LEU A 412 -25.57 18.82 -11.86
C LEU A 412 -25.95 17.41 -11.43
N LYS A 413 -24.96 16.65 -10.93
CA LYS A 413 -25.19 15.29 -10.42
C LYS A 413 -26.18 15.26 -9.27
N LEU A 414 -26.02 16.19 -8.34
CA LEU A 414 -26.88 16.26 -7.16
C LEU A 414 -28.31 16.68 -7.53
N ARG A 415 -28.48 17.57 -8.52
CA ARG A 415 -29.79 17.94 -9.10
C ARG A 415 -30.49 16.72 -9.73
N GLU A 416 -29.78 15.94 -10.55
CA GLU A 416 -30.33 14.72 -11.17
C GLU A 416 -30.82 13.72 -10.11
N GLU A 417 -30.00 13.47 -9.08
CA GLU A 417 -30.35 12.54 -8.02
C GLU A 417 -31.50 13.07 -7.15
N ILE A 418 -31.52 14.37 -6.81
CA ILE A 418 -32.65 14.99 -6.11
C ILE A 418 -33.94 14.84 -6.92
N MET A 419 -33.91 15.11 -8.23
CA MET A 419 -35.09 14.95 -9.09
C MET A 419 -35.56 13.50 -9.17
N ARG A 420 -34.63 12.56 -9.36
CA ARG A 420 -34.93 11.13 -9.39
C ARG A 420 -35.54 10.66 -8.07
N PHE A 421 -34.99 11.14 -6.97
CA PHE A 421 -35.45 10.84 -5.63
C PHE A 421 -36.82 11.46 -5.32
N GLN A 422 -37.08 12.70 -5.74
CA GLN A 422 -38.40 13.32 -5.65
C GLN A 422 -39.46 12.56 -6.46
N ALA A 423 -39.10 12.03 -7.63
CA ALA A 423 -39.98 11.18 -8.42
C ALA A 423 -40.30 9.87 -7.68
N LEU A 424 -39.29 9.21 -7.09
CA LEU A 424 -39.47 7.99 -6.27
C LEU A 424 -40.28 8.22 -4.99
N ASN A 425 -40.12 9.38 -4.34
CA ASN A 425 -40.85 9.68 -3.11
C ASN A 425 -42.33 10.00 -3.37
N ARG A 426 -42.70 10.46 -4.57
CA ARG A 426 -44.11 10.59 -4.96
C ARG A 426 -44.84 9.24 -4.92
N GLU A 427 -44.15 8.13 -5.16
CA GLU A 427 -44.73 6.79 -5.14
C GLU A 427 -44.73 6.16 -3.75
N ASN A 428 -43.72 6.46 -2.92
CA ASN A 428 -43.47 5.74 -1.66
C ASN A 428 -43.84 6.51 -0.38
N HIS A 429 -44.19 7.81 -0.49
CA HIS A 429 -44.65 8.67 0.61
C HIS A 429 -43.89 8.49 1.94
N LEU A 430 -42.56 8.66 1.91
CA LEU A 430 -41.76 8.62 3.13
C LEU A 430 -41.90 9.94 3.89
N ASP A 431 -42.58 9.90 5.03
CA ASP A 431 -42.72 11.05 5.93
C ASP A 431 -41.38 11.43 6.58
N GLY A 432 -41.06 12.73 6.57
CA GLY A 432 -39.82 13.29 7.14
C GLY A 432 -38.66 13.47 6.16
N LEU A 433 -38.79 12.93 4.94
CA LEU A 433 -37.80 13.07 3.87
C LEU A 433 -37.56 14.51 3.39
N PRO A 434 -38.59 15.39 3.29
CA PRO A 434 -38.38 16.78 2.88
C PRO A 434 -37.42 17.54 3.80
N LEU A 435 -37.49 17.28 5.11
CA LEU A 435 -36.63 17.91 6.13
C LEU A 435 -35.17 17.45 6.04
N LEU A 436 -34.93 16.19 5.65
CA LEU A 436 -33.57 15.70 5.42
C LEU A 436 -32.98 16.30 4.15
N LEU A 437 -33.78 16.39 3.08
CA LEU A 437 -33.35 17.00 1.83
C LEU A 437 -33.03 18.49 2.02
N GLU A 438 -33.85 19.22 2.77
CA GLU A 438 -33.63 20.63 3.12
C GLU A 438 -32.33 20.81 3.94
N ASN A 439 -32.05 19.94 4.91
CA ASN A 439 -30.79 19.98 5.65
C ASN A 439 -29.57 19.72 4.75
N VAL A 440 -29.67 18.78 3.80
CA VAL A 440 -28.58 18.52 2.85
C VAL A 440 -28.37 19.71 1.92
N ILE A 441 -29.45 20.30 1.40
CA ILE A 441 -29.39 21.51 0.57
C ILE A 441 -28.73 22.66 1.34
N ASN A 442 -29.14 22.93 2.58
CA ASN A 442 -28.56 23.98 3.41
C ASN A 442 -27.05 23.76 3.68
N VAL A 443 -26.62 22.51 3.88
CA VAL A 443 -25.19 22.19 4.05
C VAL A 443 -24.41 22.43 2.76
N LEU A 444 -24.98 22.11 1.59
CA LEU A 444 -24.32 22.30 0.31
C LEU A 444 -24.24 23.78 -0.07
N GLU A 445 -25.30 24.55 0.17
CA GLU A 445 -25.29 26.01 0.00
C GLU A 445 -24.25 26.68 0.91
N ALA A 446 -24.09 26.22 2.15
CA ALA A 446 -23.04 26.70 3.05
C ALA A 446 -21.61 26.43 2.54
N HIS A 447 -21.42 25.49 1.61
CA HIS A 447 -20.15 25.21 0.95
C HIS A 447 -20.04 25.88 -0.44
N GLY A 448 -20.94 26.82 -0.76
CA GLY A 448 -20.90 27.60 -2.01
C GLY A 448 -21.51 26.88 -3.22
N ILE A 449 -22.27 25.80 -3.01
CA ILE A 449 -22.98 25.09 -4.08
C ILE A 449 -24.37 25.71 -4.20
N ASP A 450 -24.56 26.55 -5.22
CA ASP A 450 -25.86 27.20 -5.47
C ASP A 450 -26.87 26.22 -6.09
N LEU A 451 -27.92 25.89 -5.33
CA LEU A 451 -29.02 25.02 -5.75
C LEU A 451 -30.35 25.78 -5.91
N SER A 452 -30.33 27.12 -5.81
CA SER A 452 -31.52 27.97 -5.79
C SER A 452 -32.39 27.86 -7.06
N ASN A 453 -31.81 27.45 -8.18
CA ASN A 453 -32.51 27.27 -9.46
C ASN A 453 -33.18 25.89 -9.64
N ILE A 454 -33.24 25.04 -8.61
CA ILE A 454 -34.03 23.81 -8.68
C ILE A 454 -35.51 24.17 -8.51
N GLN A 455 -36.17 24.53 -9.62
CA GLN A 455 -37.63 24.61 -9.61
C GLN A 455 -38.21 23.20 -9.35
N PRO A 456 -39.05 23.03 -8.31
CA PRO A 456 -39.73 21.76 -8.11
C PRO A 456 -40.58 21.45 -9.35
N PRO A 457 -40.64 20.18 -9.79
CA PRO A 457 -41.43 19.83 -10.97
C PRO A 457 -42.89 20.26 -10.75
N PRO A 458 -43.53 20.88 -11.76
CA PRO A 458 -44.87 21.43 -11.61
C PRO A 458 -45.81 20.37 -11.03
N ALA A 459 -46.63 20.78 -10.06
CA ALA A 459 -47.61 19.88 -9.45
C ALA A 459 -48.49 19.29 -10.57
N PRO A 460 -48.76 17.98 -10.58
CA PRO A 460 -49.61 17.38 -11.59
C PRO A 460 -50.97 18.09 -11.56
N ALA A 461 -51.44 18.51 -12.73
CA ALA A 461 -52.73 19.19 -12.87
C ALA A 461 -53.79 18.36 -12.13
N LYS A 462 -54.40 18.94 -11.09
CA LYS A 462 -55.47 18.29 -10.33
C LYS A 462 -56.54 17.87 -11.33
N ARG A 463 -56.67 16.57 -11.60
CA ARG A 463 -57.81 16.03 -12.33
C ARG A 463 -59.04 16.42 -11.52
N ARG A 464 -59.84 17.34 -12.05
CA ARG A 464 -61.17 17.64 -11.50
C ARG A 464 -61.97 16.35 -11.63
N TYR A 465 -62.22 15.69 -10.50
CA TYR A 465 -63.20 14.61 -10.40
C TYR A 465 -64.59 15.21 -10.28
#